data_AF-A0A3N6NBU5-F1
#
_entry.id   AF-A0A3N6NBU5-F1
#
_cell.length_a   1.000
_cell.length_b   1.000
_cell.length_c   1.000
_cell.angle_alpha   90.00
_cell.angle_beta   90.00
_cell.angle_gamma   90.00
#
_symmetry.space_group_name_H-M   'P 1'
#
loop_
_entity.id
_entity.type
_entity.pdbx_description
1 polymer ?
#
loop_
_entity_poly.entity_id
_entity_poly.type
_entity_poly.pdbx_seq_one_letter_code
_entity_poly.pdbx_strand_id
1 'polypeptide(L)' 'MQIVPRIKPDHGTITFFLASGANRQMCRLATTFNTQKQAFSYLQKHRTEFERMARARLASGDLEDGIVVLSML' A
#
# COMPACT_ATOMS: atom_id res chain seq x y z
N MET A 1 -15.94 5.11 -2.44
CA MET A 1 -15.26 3.80 -2.40
C MET A 1 -14.72 3.60 -0.99
N GLN A 2 -15.25 2.63 -0.26
CA GLN A 2 -14.93 2.41 1.16
C GLN A 2 -13.77 1.41 1.25
N ILE A 3 -12.63 1.85 1.75
CA ILE A 3 -11.49 0.96 2.05
C ILE A 3 -11.82 0.31 3.40
N VAL A 4 -12.14 -0.98 3.39
CA VAL A 4 -12.34 -1.78 4.62
C VAL A 4 -11.02 -2.46 4.98
N PRO A 5 -10.33 -2.04 6.05
CA PRO A 5 -9.11 -2.72 6.49
C PRO A 5 -9.47 -4.06 7.13
N ARG A 6 -8.93 -5.15 6.60
CA ARG A 6 -9.05 -6.50 7.18
C ARG A 6 -7.97 -6.64 8.27
N ILE A 7 -8.40 -6.85 9.51
CA ILE A 7 -7.56 -6.78 10.72
C ILE A 7 -6.76 -8.09 10.88
N LYS A 8 -5.44 -8.03 10.69
CA LYS A 8 -4.45 -8.92 11.31
C LYS A 8 -3.48 -8.03 12.11
N PRO A 9 -2.94 -8.48 13.26
CA PRO A 9 -1.99 -7.71 14.07
C PRO A 9 -0.59 -7.79 13.45
N ASP A 10 -0.45 -7.34 12.20
CA ASP A 10 0.85 -7.07 11.60
C ASP A 10 1.14 -5.60 11.90
N HIS A 11 1.64 -5.35 13.11
CA HIS A 11 1.95 -4.00 13.58
C HIS A 11 2.87 -3.32 12.56
N GLY A 12 2.40 -2.22 11.97
CA GLY A 12 3.15 -1.47 10.99
C GLY A 12 2.79 -1.75 9.53
N THR A 13 2.00 -2.76 9.17
CA THR A 13 1.67 -3.01 7.76
C THR A 13 0.24 -2.61 7.41
N ILE A 14 0.03 -1.88 6.31
CA ILE A 14 -1.29 -1.55 5.79
C ILE A 14 -1.45 -1.96 4.32
N THR A 15 -2.66 -2.35 3.94
CA THR A 15 -2.98 -2.69 2.55
C THR A 15 -3.84 -1.61 1.91
N PHE A 16 -3.58 -1.31 0.65
CA PHE A 16 -4.39 -0.40 -0.16
C PHE A 16 -4.48 -0.92 -1.61
N PHE A 17 -5.36 -0.30 -2.40
CA PHE A 17 -5.52 -0.66 -3.81
C PHE A 17 -5.04 0.48 -4.71
N LEU A 18 -4.14 0.14 -5.63
CA LEU A 18 -3.74 1.02 -6.73
C LEU A 18 -4.69 0.80 -7.91
N ALA A 19 -5.27 1.89 -8.42
CA ALA A 19 -5.98 1.84 -9.70
C ALA A 19 -4.97 1.74 -10.86
N SER A 20 -5.11 0.71 -11.69
CA SER A 20 -4.33 0.48 -12.91
C SER A 20 -5.29 0.24 -14.08
N GLY A 21 -5.71 1.33 -14.73
CA GLY A 21 -6.76 1.29 -15.75
C GLY A 21 -8.09 0.78 -15.17
N ALA A 22 -8.63 -0.29 -15.76
CA ALA A 22 -9.85 -0.95 -15.29
C ALA A 22 -9.61 -1.87 -14.07
N ASN A 23 -8.36 -2.22 -13.78
CA ASN A 23 -8.02 -3.14 -12.70
C ASN A 23 -7.62 -2.41 -11.42
N ARG A 24 -7.72 -3.13 -10.29
CA ARG A 24 -7.21 -2.69 -8.99
C ARG A 24 -6.12 -3.65 -8.56
N GLN A 25 -4.90 -3.14 -8.46
CA GLN A 25 -3.77 -3.90 -7.94
C GLN A 25 -3.75 -3.78 -6.41
N MET A 26 -3.62 -4.90 -5.71
CA MET A 26 -3.41 -4.88 -4.26
C MET A 26 -1.96 -4.46 -3.98
N CYS A 27 -1.81 -3.54 -3.02
CA CYS A 27 -0.53 -3.05 -2.55
C CYS A 27 -0.45 -3.18 -1.01
N ARG A 28 0.75 -3.44 -0.51
CA ARG A 28 1.05 -3.54 0.92
C ARG A 28 2.16 -2.54 1.24
N LEU A 29 1.92 -1.66 2.20
CA LEU A 29 2.89 -0.71 2.72
C LEU A 29 3.34 -1.18 4.10
N ALA A 30 4.61 -1.56 4.22
CA ALA A 30 5.28 -1.80 5.49
C ALA A 30 5.73 -0.46 6.09
N THR A 31 5.35 -0.22 7.34
CA THR A 31 5.66 0.97 8.14
C THR A 31 6.16 0.55 9.51
N THR A 32 6.83 1.47 10.20
CA THR A 32 7.27 1.26 11.59
C THR A 32 6.29 1.84 12.60
N PHE A 33 5.10 2.28 12.16
CA PHE A 33 4.12 2.90 13.05
C PHE A 33 3.48 1.88 13.98
N ASN A 34 3.35 2.28 15.24
CA ASN A 34 2.72 1.45 16.27
C ASN A 34 1.20 1.30 16.07
N THR A 35 0.58 2.16 15.26
CA THR A 35 -0.88 2.15 15.04
C THR A 35 -1.22 2.24 13.56
N GLN A 36 -2.29 1.55 13.15
CA GLN A 36 -2.83 1.64 11.79
C GLN A 36 -3.27 3.06 11.44
N LYS A 37 -3.75 3.85 12.42
CA LYS A 37 -4.16 5.24 12.19
C LYS A 37 -2.97 6.09 11.71
N GLN A 38 -1.82 5.96 12.36
CA GLN A 38 -0.61 6.67 11.95
C GLN A 38 -0.14 6.23 10.56
N ALA A 39 -0.09 4.91 10.32
CA ALA A 39 0.27 4.37 9.00
C ALA A 39 -0.66 4.86 7.88
N PHE A 40 -1.96 4.90 8.16
CA PHE A 40 -2.95 5.38 7.20
C PHE A 40 -2.85 6.89 6.97
N SER A 41 -2.68 7.69 8.01
CA SER A 41 -2.43 9.14 7.88
C SER A 41 -1.17 9.42 7.07
N TYR A 42 -0.12 8.64 7.27
CA TYR A 42 1.12 8.75 6.49
C TYR A 42 0.91 8.37 5.02
N LEU A 43 0.25 7.24 4.73
CA LEU A 43 -0.12 6.86 3.36
C LEU A 43 -0.95 7.95 2.67
N GLN A 44 -1.93 8.54 3.37
CA GLN A 44 -2.73 9.63 2.79
C GLN A 44 -1.88 10.87 2.48
N LYS A 45 -0.97 11.24 3.37
CA LYS A 45 -0.08 12.40 3.18
C LYS A 45 0.86 12.20 1.98
N HIS A 46 1.33 10.98 1.75
CA HIS A 46 2.30 10.63 0.71
C HIS A 46 1.67 9.83 -0.45
N ARG A 47 0.35 9.93 -0.63
CA ARG A 47 -0.41 9.05 -1.52
C ARG A 47 0.12 9.04 -2.96
N THR A 48 0.37 10.22 -3.53
CA THR A 48 0.85 10.36 -4.91
C THR A 48 2.20 9.67 -5.12
N GLU A 49 3.07 9.72 -4.11
CA GLU A 49 4.39 9.11 -4.17
C GLU A 49 4.31 7.59 -4.08
N PHE A 50 3.50 7.06 -3.15
CA PHE A 50 3.23 5.63 -3.06
C PHE A 50 2.54 5.08 -4.31
N GLU A 51 1.60 5.81 -4.90
CA GLU A 51 0.99 5.40 -6.18
C GLU A 51 2.01 5.37 -7.32
N ARG A 52 2.94 6.34 -7.37
CA ARG A 52 4.02 6.35 -8.36
C ARG A 52 4.97 5.17 -8.18
N MET A 53 5.43 4.92 -6.95
CA MET A 53 6.29 3.77 -6.65
C MET A 53 5.59 2.45 -6.92
N ALA A 54 4.31 2.34 -6.56
CA ALA A 54 3.51 1.14 -6.80
C ALA A 54 3.40 0.86 -8.30
N ARG A 55 3.16 1.88 -9.14
CA ARG A 55 3.14 1.73 -10.60
C ARG A 55 4.51 1.33 -11.15
N ALA A 56 5.59 1.90 -10.64
CA ALA A 56 6.94 1.55 -11.08
C ALA A 56 7.25 0.07 -10.79
N ARG A 57 6.96 -0.41 -9.57
CA ARG A 57 7.12 -1.84 -9.21
C ARG A 57 6.18 -2.77 -9.98
N LEU A 58 4.94 -2.34 -10.19
CA LEU A 58 4.00 -3.10 -11.00
C LEU A 58 4.48 -3.25 -12.45
N ALA A 59 5.09 -2.20 -13.01
CA ALA A 59 5.65 -2.22 -14.36
C ALA A 59 6.95 -3.04 -14.46
N SER A 60 7.76 -3.10 -13.39
CA SER A 60 8.95 -3.97 -13.33
C SER A 60 8.61 -5.44 -13.08
N GLY A 61 7.39 -5.74 -12.59
CA GLY A 61 6.99 -7.08 -12.18
C GLY A 61 7.48 -7.48 -10.79
N ASP A 62 8.02 -6.53 -10.01
CA ASP A 62 8.47 -6.76 -8.62
C ASP A 62 7.28 -6.89 -7.68
N LEU A 63 6.67 -8.07 -7.70
CA LEU A 63 5.49 -8.44 -6.93
C LEU A 63 5.81 -9.62 -6.00
N GLU A 64 5.39 -9.53 -4.75
CA GLU A 64 5.41 -10.66 -3.81
C GLU A 64 4.02 -11.29 -3.81
N ASP A 65 3.89 -12.56 -4.23
CA ASP A 65 2.60 -13.27 -4.31
C ASP A 65 1.52 -12.49 -5.11
N GLY A 66 1.95 -11.74 -6.13
CA GLY A 66 1.05 -10.88 -6.93
C GLY A 66 0.63 -9.59 -6.23
N ILE A 67 1.26 -9.22 -5.10
CA ILE A 67 1.03 -7.99 -4.34
C ILE A 67 2.23 -7.07 -4.52
N VAL A 68 1.96 -5.79 -4.79
CA VAL A 68 3.02 -4.78 -4.78
C VAL A 68 3.38 -4.47 -3.33
N VAL A 69 4.60 -4.80 -2.91
CA VAL A 69 5.08 -4.48 -1.57
C VAL A 69 5.91 -3.20 -1.62
N LEU A 70 5.64 -2.29 -0.70
CA LEU A 70 6.31 -1.00 -0.53
C LEU A 70 6.74 -0.84 0.93
N SER A 71 7.74 0.00 1.14
CA SER A 71 8.21 0.42 2.46
C SER A 71 8.04 1.93 2.60
N MET A 72 8.11 2.45 3.83
CA MET A 72 8.14 3.90 4.06
C MET A 72 9.25 4.58 3.24
N LEU A 73 8.99 5.84 2.90
CA LEU A 73 9.96 6.73 2.25
C LEU A 73 11.06 7.15 3.22
#